data_AF-A0A7R9DR11-F1
#
_entry.id   AF-A0A7R9DR11-F1
#
_cell.length_a   1.000
_cell.length_b   1.000
_cell.length_c   1.000
_cell.angle_alpha   90.00
_cell.angle_beta   90.00
_cell.angle_gamma   90.00
#
_symmetry.space_group_name_H-M   'P 1'
#
loop_
_entity.id
_entity.type
_entity.pdbx_description
1 polymer ?
#
loop_
_entity_poly.entity_id
_entity_poly.type
_entity_poly.pdbx_seq_one_letter_code
_entity_poly.pdbx_strand_id
1 'polypeptide(L)'
;MTCLGLAGNDVLGSSSEGTPCGGIQLPLSPLEEDSDWKCDRCPITLSSSQVNDLVTRIGDEVENILRGGPTVKQLEELLDKVSTFLHPNHYHCYAVKHSLVQLYGHQHGYKPQQLTQQQLDKKYGIHVRGLLRTVINMCRGLLTTTETLDPGNARLALYSSVLQYETHNAVVQSARRRLSQQPPGISREELASKVKEARQLLVRAGQALAPEPELSAGGRMLCLVDKSLKELDIWVKELGLSGTDRG
;
A
#
# COMPACT_ATOMS: atom_id res chain seq x y z
N MET A 1 -7.42 1.50 -17.35
CA MET A 1 -6.10 2.10 -17.71
C MET A 1 -6.26 3.62 -17.71
N THR A 2 -5.25 4.41 -17.35
CA THR A 2 -5.33 5.87 -17.35
C THR A 2 -5.23 6.40 -18.79
N CYS A 3 -6.14 7.28 -19.18
CA CYS A 3 -6.11 7.87 -20.50
C CYS A 3 -5.12 9.03 -20.56
N LEU A 4 -4.01 8.83 -21.27
CA LEU A 4 -2.94 9.81 -21.42
C LEU A 4 -3.25 10.94 -22.40
N GLY A 5 -4.42 10.93 -23.06
CA GLY A 5 -4.76 11.96 -24.05
C GLY A 5 -3.94 11.90 -25.34
N LEU A 6 -3.08 10.87 -25.50
CA LEU A 6 -2.29 10.67 -26.70
C LEU A 6 -3.19 10.07 -27.77
N ALA A 7 -3.63 10.90 -28.71
CA ALA A 7 -4.29 10.44 -29.92
C ALA A 7 -3.36 9.46 -30.64
N GLY A 8 -3.81 8.22 -30.83
CA GLY A 8 -3.27 7.37 -31.88
C GLY A 8 -3.51 8.05 -33.23
N ASN A 9 -2.50 7.98 -34.11
CA ASN A 9 -2.41 8.68 -35.40
C ASN A 9 -3.74 9.03 -36.10
N ASP A 10 -3.85 10.33 -36.40
CA ASP A 10 -4.66 11.01 -37.42
C ASP A 10 -6.19 10.83 -37.42
N VAL A 11 -6.91 11.94 -37.15
CA VAL A 11 -7.79 12.65 -38.12
C VAL A 11 -8.32 13.94 -37.47
N LEU A 12 -7.92 15.09 -38.06
CA LEU A 12 -8.55 16.42 -38.04
C LEU A 12 -8.60 17.23 -36.71
N GLY A 13 -7.58 18.06 -36.54
CA GLY A 13 -7.78 19.51 -36.37
C GLY A 13 -8.25 20.03 -35.01
N SER A 14 -7.36 20.07 -34.03
CA SER A 14 -7.05 21.29 -33.26
C SER A 14 -5.91 21.01 -32.29
N SER A 15 -4.89 21.85 -32.38
CA SER A 15 -3.68 21.82 -31.57
C SER A 15 -3.98 21.91 -30.07
N SER A 16 -3.85 20.80 -29.35
CA SER A 16 -3.53 20.83 -27.93
C SER A 16 -2.46 19.78 -27.66
N GLU A 17 -1.22 20.23 -27.51
CA GLU A 17 -0.15 19.41 -26.96
C GLU A 17 -0.61 18.79 -25.63
N GLY A 18 -0.76 17.46 -25.64
CA GLY A 18 -0.24 16.57 -24.60
C GLY A 18 -0.67 16.77 -23.15
N THR A 19 -1.86 17.31 -22.86
CA THR A 19 -2.37 17.32 -21.48
C THR A 19 -3.21 16.05 -21.23
N PRO A 20 -2.85 15.20 -20.25
CA PRO A 20 -3.67 14.04 -19.90
C PRO A 20 -5.08 14.48 -19.55
N CYS A 21 -6.09 13.87 -20.17
CA CYS A 21 -7.49 14.21 -19.91
C CYS A 21 -7.96 13.79 -18.50
N GLY A 22 -7.14 13.03 -17.76
CA GLY A 22 -7.45 12.50 -16.43
C GLY A 22 -8.56 11.44 -16.45
N GLY A 23 -8.95 10.97 -17.63
CA GLY A 23 -9.97 9.94 -17.80
C GLY A 23 -9.43 8.52 -17.63
N ILE A 24 -10.34 7.56 -17.59
CA ILE A 24 -10.07 6.14 -17.48
C ILE A 24 -10.59 5.45 -18.74
N GLN A 25 -9.72 4.67 -19.37
CA GLN A 25 -10.09 3.74 -20.44
C GLN A 25 -10.82 2.55 -19.83
N LEU A 26 -12.04 2.31 -20.30
CA LEU A 26 -12.95 1.23 -19.89
C LEU A 26 -13.43 0.44 -21.11
N PRO A 27 -13.62 -0.89 -21.01
CA PRO A 27 -14.18 -1.67 -22.12
C PRO A 27 -15.63 -1.24 -22.40
N LEU A 28 -15.98 -1.10 -23.67
CA LEU A 28 -17.36 -0.79 -24.09
C LEU A 28 -18.33 -1.93 -23.76
N SER A 29 -17.86 -3.17 -23.93
CA SER A 29 -18.57 -4.41 -23.64
C SER A 29 -17.72 -5.27 -22.70
N PRO A 30 -17.83 -5.09 -21.36
CA PRO A 30 -16.96 -5.77 -20.38
C PRO A 30 -17.04 -7.30 -20.36
N LEU A 31 -18.05 -7.88 -21.01
CA LEU A 31 -18.23 -9.33 -21.13
C LEU A 31 -17.58 -9.92 -22.39
N GLU A 32 -17.14 -9.07 -23.31
CA GLU A 32 -16.51 -9.46 -24.57
C GLU A 32 -15.01 -9.17 -24.50
N GLU A 33 -14.19 -10.20 -24.70
CA GLU A 33 -12.72 -10.10 -24.56
C GLU A 33 -12.09 -9.19 -25.62
N ASP A 34 -12.67 -9.14 -26.81
CA ASP A 34 -12.21 -8.34 -27.94
C ASP A 34 -12.77 -6.91 -27.96
N SER A 35 -13.59 -6.53 -26.97
CA SER A 35 -14.19 -5.21 -26.88
C SER A 35 -13.17 -4.09 -26.96
N ASP A 36 -13.47 -3.09 -27.79
CA ASP A 36 -12.77 -1.81 -27.76
C ASP A 36 -12.94 -1.10 -26.41
N TRP A 37 -11.96 -0.27 -26.07
CA TRP A 37 -11.87 0.48 -24.84
C TRP A 37 -12.02 1.96 -25.14
N LYS A 38 -12.88 2.65 -24.39
CA LYS A 38 -13.14 4.06 -24.58
C LYS A 38 -12.87 4.84 -23.30
N CYS A 39 -12.32 6.04 -23.46
CA CYS A 39 -12.13 6.96 -22.36
C CYS A 39 -13.47 7.53 -21.90
N ASP A 40 -13.66 7.62 -20.58
CA ASP A 40 -14.85 8.22 -19.96
C ASP A 40 -14.91 9.76 -20.06
N ARG A 41 -13.82 10.43 -20.48
CA ARG A 41 -13.72 11.90 -20.55
C ARG A 41 -13.40 12.48 -21.92
N CYS A 42 -12.79 11.71 -22.81
CA CYS A 42 -12.34 12.21 -24.11
C CYS A 42 -12.69 11.20 -25.22
N PRO A 43 -12.63 11.58 -26.51
CA PRO A 43 -13.07 10.70 -27.60
C PRO A 43 -12.09 9.55 -27.93
N ILE A 44 -10.96 9.44 -27.22
CA ILE A 44 -9.94 8.41 -27.49
C ILE A 44 -10.50 7.02 -27.23
N THR A 45 -10.34 6.15 -28.22
CA THR A 45 -10.69 4.73 -28.19
C THR A 45 -9.43 3.92 -28.50
N LEU A 46 -9.26 2.79 -27.82
CA LEU A 46 -8.15 1.84 -28.00
C LEU A 46 -8.75 0.46 -28.32
N SER A 47 -8.09 -0.32 -29.17
CA SER A 47 -8.48 -1.71 -29.37
C SER A 47 -8.12 -2.57 -28.16
N SER A 48 -8.82 -3.70 -27.99
CA SER A 48 -8.46 -4.73 -27.01
C SER A 48 -7.00 -5.17 -27.13
N SER A 49 -6.49 -5.36 -28.36
CA SER A 49 -5.08 -5.70 -28.62
C SER A 49 -4.09 -4.65 -28.13
N GLN A 50 -4.36 -3.36 -28.36
CA GLN A 50 -3.50 -2.27 -27.89
C GLN A 50 -3.44 -2.21 -26.36
N VAL A 51 -4.58 -2.42 -25.70
CA VAL A 51 -4.66 -2.46 -24.23
C VAL A 51 -3.90 -3.66 -23.69
N ASN A 52 -4.13 -4.85 -24.24
CA ASN A 52 -3.46 -6.08 -23.82
C ASN A 52 -1.94 -5.97 -24.00
N ASP A 53 -1.46 -5.52 -25.16
CA ASP A 53 -0.04 -5.29 -25.43
C ASP A 53 0.61 -4.36 -24.42
N LEU A 54 -0.07 -3.27 -24.03
CA LEU A 54 0.43 -2.34 -23.04
C LEU A 54 0.44 -2.95 -21.63
N VAL A 55 -0.63 -3.64 -21.23
CA VAL A 55 -0.72 -4.31 -19.93
C VAL A 55 0.35 -5.41 -19.81
N THR A 56 0.55 -6.23 -20.84
CA THR A 56 1.58 -7.27 -20.88
C THR A 56 2.96 -6.68 -20.72
N ARG A 57 3.32 -5.63 -21.49
CA ARG A 57 4.64 -4.98 -21.36
C ARG A 57 4.88 -4.41 -19.96
N ILE A 58 3.87 -3.78 -19.37
CA ILE A 58 3.96 -3.27 -17.99
C ILE A 58 4.11 -4.44 -17.00
N GLY A 59 3.37 -5.53 -17.23
CA GLY A 59 3.45 -6.73 -16.41
C GLY A 59 4.84 -7.35 -16.41
N ASP A 60 5.44 -7.52 -17.58
CA ASP A 60 6.80 -8.04 -17.71
C ASP A 60 7.81 -7.19 -16.94
N GLU A 61 7.70 -5.86 -17.02
CA GLU A 61 8.56 -4.93 -16.28
C GLU A 61 8.39 -5.08 -14.76
N VAL A 62 7.14 -5.13 -14.29
CA VAL A 62 6.82 -5.29 -12.87
C VAL A 62 7.36 -6.62 -12.35
N GLU A 63 7.13 -7.72 -13.06
CA GLU A 63 7.59 -9.05 -12.66
C GLU A 63 9.12 -9.14 -12.63
N ASN A 64 9.80 -8.57 -13.63
CA ASN A 64 11.25 -8.55 -13.70
C ASN A 64 11.88 -7.84 -12.49
N ILE A 65 11.32 -6.69 -12.10
CA ILE A 65 11.80 -5.93 -10.93
C ILE A 65 11.49 -6.68 -9.63
N LEU A 66 10.27 -7.20 -9.47
CA LEU A 66 9.87 -7.91 -8.25
C LEU A 66 10.66 -9.21 -8.01
N ARG A 67 11.00 -9.94 -9.08
CA ARG A 67 11.80 -11.18 -8.99
C ARG A 67 13.25 -10.90 -8.56
N GLY A 68 13.79 -9.72 -8.88
CA GLY A 68 15.18 -9.34 -8.62
C GLY A 68 15.50 -8.97 -7.18
N GLY A 69 14.56 -9.04 -6.24
CA GLY A 69 14.74 -8.55 -4.87
C GLY A 69 14.93 -7.02 -4.86
N PRO A 70 13.88 -6.27 -5.24
CA PRO A 70 14.00 -4.85 -5.56
C PRO A 70 14.31 -4.01 -4.32
N THR A 71 14.93 -2.87 -4.56
CA THR A 71 15.08 -1.84 -3.53
C THR A 71 13.84 -0.95 -3.43
N VAL A 72 13.64 -0.32 -2.27
CA VAL A 72 12.61 0.72 -2.07
C VAL A 72 12.60 1.74 -3.20
N LYS A 73 13.76 2.30 -3.57
CA LYS A 73 13.89 3.30 -4.62
C LYS A 73 13.41 2.78 -5.98
N GLN A 74 13.79 1.56 -6.34
CA GLN A 74 13.34 0.94 -7.60
C GLN A 74 11.83 0.74 -7.63
N LEU A 75 11.21 0.37 -6.50
CA LEU A 75 9.78 0.22 -6.40
C LEU A 75 9.03 1.56 -6.42
N GLU A 76 9.59 2.63 -5.85
CA GLU A 76 9.05 3.99 -5.94
C GLU A 76 9.07 4.47 -7.40
N GLU A 77 10.22 4.36 -8.08
CA GLU A 77 10.37 4.73 -9.50
C GLU A 77 9.43 3.91 -10.40
N LEU A 78 9.31 2.60 -10.14
CA LEU A 78 8.38 1.74 -10.85
C LEU A 78 6.93 2.16 -10.58
N LEU A 79 6.57 2.44 -9.32
CA LEU A 79 5.22 2.84 -8.96
C LEU A 79 4.81 4.15 -9.64
N ASP A 80 5.69 5.14 -9.65
CA ASP A 80 5.48 6.42 -10.33
C ASP A 80 5.24 6.18 -11.82
N LYS A 81 6.10 5.36 -12.46
CA LYS A 81 5.96 4.99 -13.87
C LYS A 81 4.63 4.30 -14.15
N VAL A 82 4.31 3.21 -13.46
CA VAL A 82 3.09 2.42 -13.78
C VAL A 82 1.81 3.18 -13.45
N SER A 83 1.83 4.08 -12.45
CA SER A 83 0.66 4.89 -12.09
C SER A 83 0.34 5.97 -13.13
N THR A 84 1.27 6.29 -14.04
CA THR A 84 0.96 7.16 -15.19
C THR A 84 0.06 6.46 -16.21
N PHE A 85 0.25 5.15 -16.43
CA PHE A 85 -0.48 4.38 -17.43
C PHE A 85 -1.69 3.64 -16.86
N LEU A 86 -1.64 3.26 -15.58
CA LEU A 86 -2.62 2.38 -14.98
C LEU A 86 -3.46 3.11 -13.93
N HIS A 87 -4.68 2.61 -13.73
CA HIS A 87 -5.53 3.09 -12.65
C HIS A 87 -4.84 2.81 -11.30
N PRO A 88 -4.96 3.69 -10.27
CA PRO A 88 -4.28 3.50 -8.98
C PRO A 88 -4.58 2.17 -8.27
N ASN A 89 -5.74 1.57 -8.55
CA ASN A 89 -6.19 0.27 -8.01
C ASN A 89 -5.95 -0.91 -8.99
N HIS A 90 -5.21 -0.70 -10.08
CA HIS A 90 -4.84 -1.79 -10.99
C HIS A 90 -3.96 -2.82 -10.27
N TYR A 91 -4.08 -4.09 -10.63
CA TYR A 91 -3.40 -5.19 -9.91
C TYR A 91 -1.86 -5.07 -9.93
N HIS A 92 -1.26 -4.56 -11.01
CA HIS A 92 0.17 -4.23 -11.03
C HIS A 92 0.56 -3.12 -10.04
N CYS A 93 -0.20 -2.02 -9.97
CA CYS A 93 0.02 -0.98 -8.96
C CYS A 93 -0.13 -1.54 -7.55
N TYR A 94 -1.13 -2.41 -7.34
CA TYR A 94 -1.35 -3.10 -6.07
C TYR A 94 -0.13 -3.97 -5.70
N ALA A 95 0.37 -4.79 -6.62
CA ALA A 95 1.52 -5.66 -6.38
C ALA A 95 2.77 -4.86 -5.99
N VAL A 96 3.08 -3.78 -6.73
CA VAL A 96 4.22 -2.90 -6.44
C VAL A 96 4.06 -2.24 -5.07
N LYS A 97 2.89 -1.66 -4.77
CA LYS A 97 2.61 -1.03 -3.46
C LYS A 97 2.70 -2.05 -2.32
N HIS A 98 2.18 -3.25 -2.50
CA HIS A 98 2.23 -4.31 -1.49
C HIS A 98 3.68 -4.72 -1.19
N SER A 99 4.52 -4.90 -2.21
CA SER A 99 5.95 -5.16 -1.99
C SER A 99 6.66 -3.97 -1.34
N LEU A 100 6.32 -2.74 -1.72
CA LEU A 100 6.93 -1.53 -1.20
C LEU A 100 6.67 -1.33 0.30
N VAL A 101 5.44 -1.55 0.78
CA VAL A 101 5.11 -1.43 2.22
C VAL A 101 5.86 -2.46 3.07
N GLN A 102 6.09 -3.66 2.53
CA GLN A 102 6.89 -4.69 3.20
C GLN A 102 8.37 -4.28 3.30
N LEU A 103 8.90 -3.52 2.34
CA LEU A 103 10.31 -3.07 2.35
C LEU A 103 10.56 -1.86 3.25
N TYR A 104 9.61 -0.93 3.36
CA TYR A 104 9.78 0.32 4.12
C TYR A 104 10.11 0.14 5.62
N GLY A 105 9.92 -1.06 6.19
CA GLY A 105 10.33 -1.40 7.57
C GLY A 105 11.58 -2.28 7.70
N HIS A 106 12.02 -2.89 6.60
CA HIS A 106 12.97 -4.01 6.64
C HIS A 106 14.28 -3.73 5.89
N GLN A 107 14.27 -2.87 4.87
CA GLN A 107 15.46 -2.55 4.11
C GLN A 107 16.42 -1.63 4.91
N HIS A 108 17.73 -1.85 4.75
CA HIS A 108 18.73 -0.97 5.33
C HIS A 108 18.51 0.49 4.92
N GLY A 109 18.55 1.40 5.88
CA GLY A 109 18.25 2.83 5.65
C GLY A 109 16.77 3.18 5.65
N TYR A 110 15.86 2.21 5.78
CA TYR A 110 14.43 2.40 5.96
C TYR A 110 13.91 1.78 7.28
N LYS A 111 14.73 0.99 7.99
CA LYS A 111 14.35 0.45 9.31
C LYS A 111 14.04 1.56 10.32
N PRO A 112 12.91 1.51 11.05
CA PRO A 112 12.54 2.55 12.00
C PRO A 112 13.60 2.90 13.05
N GLN A 113 14.46 1.97 13.50
CA GLN A 113 15.53 2.32 14.45
C GLN A 113 16.71 3.06 13.80
N GLN A 114 16.92 2.88 12.50
CA GLN A 114 18.04 3.47 11.74
C GLN A 114 17.70 4.85 11.17
N LEU A 115 16.45 5.28 11.31
CA LEU A 115 15.93 6.51 10.77
C LEU A 115 15.98 7.63 11.83
N THR A 116 17.06 8.40 11.91
CA THR A 116 17.01 9.71 12.60
C THR A 116 16.35 10.75 11.70
N GLN A 117 15.66 11.73 12.30
CA GLN A 117 14.99 12.81 11.54
C GLN A 117 15.96 13.53 10.59
N GLN A 118 17.22 13.71 11.00
CA GLN A 118 18.27 14.38 10.21
C GLN A 118 18.84 13.54 9.05
N GLN A 119 18.93 12.20 9.18
CA GLN A 119 19.54 11.35 8.14
C GLN A 119 18.68 11.26 6.87
N LEU A 120 17.36 11.43 7.04
CA LEU A 120 16.38 11.38 5.98
C LEU A 120 16.32 12.68 5.16
N ASP A 121 16.36 13.83 5.84
CA ASP A 121 16.32 15.15 5.20
C ASP A 121 17.52 15.38 4.25
N LYS A 122 18.70 14.87 4.61
CA LYS A 122 19.94 15.04 3.81
C LYS A 122 20.11 14.04 2.67
N LYS A 123 19.67 12.78 2.83
CA LYS A 123 20.01 11.71 1.87
C LYS A 123 18.89 11.41 0.87
N TYR A 124 17.64 11.63 1.25
CA TYR A 124 16.49 11.20 0.45
C TYR A 124 15.35 12.23 0.39
N GLY A 125 15.41 13.34 1.15
CA GLY A 125 14.34 14.36 1.16
C GLY A 125 13.01 13.90 1.77
N ILE A 126 12.95 12.69 2.33
CA ILE A 126 11.73 12.08 2.88
C ILE A 126 11.79 12.15 4.40
N HIS A 127 11.00 12.99 5.08
CA HIS A 127 10.93 13.00 6.54
C HIS A 127 10.42 11.66 7.12
N VAL A 128 10.95 11.19 8.27
CA VAL A 128 10.53 9.90 8.89
C VAL A 128 9.02 9.87 9.13
N ARG A 129 8.49 11.01 9.62
CA ARG A 129 7.05 11.21 9.83
C ARG A 129 6.27 11.13 8.51
N GLY A 130 6.84 11.67 7.43
CA GLY A 130 6.30 11.55 6.08
C GLY A 130 6.24 10.10 5.62
N LEU A 131 7.34 9.36 5.79
CA LEU A 131 7.42 7.95 5.45
C LEU A 131 6.38 7.11 6.19
N LEU A 132 6.32 7.21 7.52
CA LEU A 132 5.34 6.47 8.33
C LEU A 132 3.90 6.79 7.91
N ARG A 133 3.61 8.05 7.59
CA ARG A 133 2.30 8.46 7.08
C ARG A 133 2.03 7.89 5.68
N THR A 134 3.03 7.86 4.80
CA THR A 134 2.92 7.23 3.48
C THR A 134 2.59 5.74 3.61
N VAL A 135 3.29 5.01 4.48
CA VAL A 135 3.01 3.58 4.74
C VAL A 135 1.59 3.39 5.24
N ILE A 136 1.16 4.15 6.27
CA ILE A 136 -0.21 4.05 6.80
C ILE A 136 -1.26 4.29 5.72
N ASN A 137 -1.09 5.34 4.92
CA ASN A 137 -2.05 5.68 3.87
C ASN A 137 -2.07 4.63 2.76
N MET A 138 -0.91 4.12 2.36
CA MET A 138 -0.78 3.09 1.33
C MET A 138 -1.41 1.78 1.80
N CYS A 139 -1.08 1.31 3.01
CA CYS A 139 -1.66 0.09 3.56
C CYS A 139 -3.18 0.19 3.70
N ARG A 140 -3.71 1.34 4.16
CA ARG A 140 -5.17 1.55 4.26
C ARG A 140 -5.87 1.51 2.90
N GLY A 141 -5.29 2.14 1.87
CA GLY A 141 -5.83 2.08 0.51
C GLY A 141 -5.80 0.67 -0.09
N LEU A 142 -4.72 -0.07 0.17
CA LEU A 142 -4.64 -1.48 -0.22
C LEU A 142 -5.67 -2.32 0.54
N LEU A 143 -5.86 -2.12 1.85
CA LEU A 143 -6.88 -2.80 2.64
C LEU A 143 -8.28 -2.55 2.11
N THR A 144 -8.64 -1.31 1.80
CA THR A 144 -9.93 -1.01 1.17
C THR A 144 -10.12 -1.79 -0.13
N THR A 145 -9.06 -1.88 -0.95
CA THR A 145 -9.11 -2.64 -2.21
C THR A 145 -9.30 -4.13 -1.94
N THR A 146 -8.53 -4.70 -1.00
CA THR A 146 -8.58 -6.11 -0.64
C THR A 146 -9.92 -6.52 -0.03
N GLU A 147 -10.46 -5.72 0.87
CA GLU A 147 -11.77 -5.94 1.51
C GLU A 147 -12.92 -5.79 0.52
N THR A 148 -12.75 -4.97 -0.53
CA THR A 148 -13.73 -4.88 -1.64
C THR A 148 -13.72 -6.14 -2.50
N LEU A 149 -12.54 -6.70 -2.77
CA LEU A 149 -12.37 -7.87 -3.63
C LEU A 149 -12.67 -9.20 -2.90
N ASP A 150 -12.35 -9.27 -1.62
CA ASP A 150 -12.46 -10.48 -0.80
C ASP A 150 -12.85 -10.12 0.65
N PRO A 151 -14.10 -9.68 0.89
CA PRO A 151 -14.55 -9.22 2.21
C PRO A 151 -14.49 -10.32 3.28
N GLY A 152 -14.54 -11.58 2.87
CA GLY A 152 -14.45 -12.73 3.77
C GLY A 152 -13.03 -13.20 4.06
N ASN A 153 -12.00 -12.57 3.47
CA ASN A 153 -10.61 -13.05 3.50
C ASN A 153 -10.46 -14.52 3.08
N ALA A 154 -11.27 -15.00 2.12
CA ALA A 154 -11.22 -16.38 1.68
C ALA A 154 -9.97 -16.71 0.85
N ARG A 155 -9.40 -15.72 0.16
CA ARG A 155 -8.24 -15.84 -0.74
C ARG A 155 -7.11 -14.89 -0.39
N LEU A 156 -7.43 -13.73 0.18
CA LEU A 156 -6.50 -12.63 0.41
C LEU A 156 -6.18 -12.43 1.90
N ALA A 157 -6.51 -13.41 2.77
CA ALA A 157 -6.20 -13.38 4.20
C ALA A 157 -4.75 -12.98 4.51
N LEU A 158 -3.77 -13.61 3.85
CA LEU A 158 -2.37 -13.30 4.04
C LEU A 158 -2.04 -11.85 3.66
N TYR A 159 -2.57 -11.37 2.52
CA TYR A 159 -2.34 -10.00 2.06
C TYR A 159 -2.96 -8.98 3.02
N SER A 160 -4.23 -9.15 3.40
CA SER A 160 -4.91 -8.31 4.40
C SER A 160 -4.12 -8.25 5.71
N SER A 161 -3.62 -9.40 6.18
CA SER A 161 -2.91 -9.52 7.45
C SER A 161 -1.53 -8.87 7.42
N VAL A 162 -0.81 -8.97 6.29
CA VAL A 162 0.44 -8.24 6.07
C VAL A 162 0.19 -6.73 6.13
N LEU A 163 -0.84 -6.24 5.44
CA LEU A 163 -1.17 -4.82 5.44
C LEU A 163 -1.58 -4.30 6.82
N GLN A 164 -2.36 -5.07 7.58
CA GLN A 164 -2.74 -4.75 8.95
C GLN A 164 -1.52 -4.71 9.87
N TYR A 165 -0.62 -5.69 9.75
CA TYR A 165 0.60 -5.76 10.53
C TYR A 165 1.55 -4.59 10.25
N GLU A 166 1.78 -4.24 8.98
CA GLU A 166 2.62 -3.09 8.62
C GLU A 166 2.00 -1.76 9.04
N THR A 167 0.67 -1.65 8.97
CA THR A 167 -0.06 -0.48 9.51
C THR A 167 0.16 -0.37 11.03
N HIS A 168 0.03 -1.48 11.76
CA HIS A 168 0.28 -1.53 13.21
C HIS A 168 1.71 -1.05 13.52
N ASN A 169 2.71 -1.55 12.79
CA ASN A 169 4.11 -1.18 12.98
C ASN A 169 4.28 0.32 12.83
N ALA A 170 3.73 0.89 11.75
CA ALA A 170 3.85 2.31 11.48
C ALA A 170 3.13 3.18 12.53
N VAL A 171 1.94 2.76 12.99
CA VAL A 171 1.18 3.44 14.05
C VAL A 171 1.94 3.46 15.38
N VAL A 172 2.44 2.30 15.82
CA VAL A 172 3.20 2.18 17.08
C VAL A 172 4.49 2.99 17.02
N GLN A 173 5.22 2.91 15.91
CA GLN A 173 6.46 3.68 15.73
C GLN A 173 6.22 5.18 15.71
N SER A 174 5.13 5.63 15.07
CA SER A 174 4.72 7.04 15.08
C SER A 174 4.40 7.52 16.50
N ALA A 175 3.64 6.74 17.27
CA ALA A 175 3.30 7.05 18.65
C ALA A 175 4.53 7.10 19.56
N ARG A 176 5.41 6.10 19.51
CA ARG A 176 6.67 6.06 20.29
C ARG A 176 7.54 7.29 20.04
N ARG A 177 7.69 7.71 18.79
CA ARG A 177 8.49 8.89 18.41
C ARG A 177 7.89 10.21 18.86
N ARG A 178 6.57 10.32 18.93
CA ARG A 178 5.91 11.53 19.45
C ARG A 178 5.98 11.59 20.96
N LEU A 179 5.90 10.44 21.62
CA LEU A 179 6.09 10.32 23.06
C LEU A 179 7.52 10.68 23.50
N SER A 180 8.53 10.32 22.71
CA SER A 180 9.94 10.61 23.03
C SER A 180 10.35 12.08 22.79
N GLN A 181 9.48 12.94 22.28
CA GLN A 181 9.76 14.37 22.10
C GLN A 181 9.72 15.11 23.43
N GLN A 182 10.42 16.23 23.53
CA GLN A 182 10.33 17.14 24.67
C GLN A 182 9.93 18.55 24.20
N PRO A 183 8.71 19.04 24.54
CA PRO A 183 7.64 18.30 25.22
C PRO A 183 7.07 17.15 24.35
N PRO A 184 6.39 16.14 24.95
CA PRO A 184 5.75 15.08 24.20
C PRO A 184 4.77 15.64 23.16
N GLY A 185 4.94 15.23 21.90
CA GLY A 185 4.11 15.69 20.79
C GLY A 185 2.79 14.90 20.64
N ILE A 186 2.38 14.16 21.66
CA ILE A 186 1.16 13.33 21.68
C ILE A 186 0.54 13.37 23.07
N SER A 187 -0.79 13.56 23.14
CA SER A 187 -1.51 13.53 24.41
C SER A 187 -1.71 12.08 24.90
N ARG A 188 -2.09 11.92 26.17
CA ARG A 188 -2.36 10.58 26.74
C ARG A 188 -3.57 9.92 26.08
N GLU A 189 -4.60 10.70 25.76
CA GLU A 189 -5.82 10.24 25.09
C GLU A 189 -5.53 9.82 23.65
N GLU A 190 -4.74 10.62 22.92
CA GLU A 190 -4.35 10.28 21.56
C GLU A 190 -3.44 9.03 21.53
N LEU A 191 -2.52 8.92 22.49
CA LEU A 191 -1.69 7.72 22.65
C LEU A 191 -2.55 6.47 22.91
N ALA A 192 -3.53 6.55 23.81
CA ALA A 192 -4.45 5.46 24.09
C ALA A 192 -5.25 5.06 22.84
N SER A 193 -5.72 6.03 22.06
CA SER A 193 -6.41 5.79 20.79
C SER A 193 -5.52 5.07 19.77
N LYS A 194 -4.25 5.49 19.63
CA LYS A 194 -3.27 4.85 18.74
C LYS A 194 -2.93 3.42 19.14
N VAL A 195 -2.81 3.17 20.44
CA VAL A 195 -2.59 1.83 20.99
C VAL A 195 -3.81 0.93 20.73
N LYS A 196 -5.03 1.45 20.93
CA LYS A 196 -6.28 0.74 20.62
C LYS A 196 -6.37 0.39 19.13
N GLU A 197 -6.07 1.35 18.25
CA GLU A 197 -6.00 1.14 16.80
C GLU A 197 -4.99 0.04 16.44
N ALA A 198 -3.76 0.11 16.98
CA ALA A 198 -2.72 -0.88 16.75
C ALA A 198 -3.14 -2.29 17.20
N ARG A 199 -3.79 -2.42 18.36
CA ARG A 199 -4.33 -3.69 18.84
C ARG A 199 -5.40 -4.24 17.91
N GLN A 200 -6.35 -3.40 17.48
CA GLN A 200 -7.43 -3.83 16.59
C GLN A 200 -6.89 -4.36 15.26
N LEU A 201 -5.85 -3.72 14.70
CA LEU A 201 -5.17 -4.18 13.49
C LEU A 201 -4.59 -5.59 13.67
N LEU A 202 -3.86 -5.82 14.76
CA LEU A 202 -3.27 -7.14 15.03
C LEU A 202 -4.33 -8.21 15.31
N VAL A 203 -5.40 -7.89 16.05
CA VAL A 203 -6.49 -8.85 16.31
C VAL A 203 -7.18 -9.26 15.02
N ARG A 204 -7.48 -8.31 14.13
CA ARG A 204 -8.07 -8.61 12.82
C ARG A 204 -7.14 -9.48 11.97
N ALA A 205 -5.82 -9.24 12.04
CA ALA A 205 -4.85 -10.04 11.30
C ALA A 205 -4.83 -11.48 11.82
N GLY A 206 -4.85 -11.65 13.14
CA GLY A 206 -4.92 -12.96 13.76
C GLY A 206 -6.20 -13.72 13.39
N GLN A 207 -7.35 -13.03 13.37
CA GLN A 207 -8.63 -13.62 12.95
C GLN A 207 -8.63 -14.06 11.48
N ALA A 208 -8.09 -13.22 10.59
CA ALA A 208 -8.00 -13.54 9.16
C ALA A 208 -7.08 -14.74 8.88
N LEU A 209 -6.01 -14.90 9.66
CA LEU A 209 -5.05 -16.00 9.51
C LEU A 209 -5.42 -17.28 10.28
N ALA A 210 -6.44 -17.26 11.14
CA ALA A 210 -6.81 -18.43 11.94
C ALA A 210 -7.05 -19.72 11.13
N PRO A 211 -7.59 -19.68 9.89
CA PRO A 211 -7.77 -20.88 9.05
C PRO A 211 -6.49 -21.36 8.34
N GLU A 212 -5.40 -20.59 8.37
CA GLU A 212 -4.19 -20.89 7.60
C GLU A 212 -3.43 -22.10 8.18
N PRO A 213 -2.88 -22.99 7.35
CA PRO A 213 -2.04 -24.09 7.82
C PRO A 213 -0.79 -23.60 8.56
N GLU A 214 -0.39 -24.29 9.62
CA GLU A 214 0.71 -23.89 10.52
C GLU A 214 2.04 -23.62 9.77
N LEU A 215 2.37 -24.44 8.77
CA LEU A 215 3.60 -24.32 7.99
C LEU A 215 3.47 -23.39 6.76
N SER A 216 2.30 -22.77 6.55
CA SER A 216 2.08 -21.82 5.46
C SER A 216 2.77 -20.47 5.76
N ALA A 217 2.83 -19.59 4.75
CA ALA A 217 3.23 -18.21 4.97
C ALA A 217 2.27 -17.48 5.93
N GLY A 218 0.98 -17.84 5.89
CA GLY A 218 -0.04 -17.38 6.85
C GLY A 218 0.22 -17.86 8.27
N GLY A 219 0.53 -19.15 8.48
CA GLY A 219 0.88 -19.66 9.80
C GLY A 219 2.11 -18.97 10.42
N ARG A 220 3.14 -18.71 9.61
CA ARG A 220 4.31 -17.91 10.05
C ARG A 220 3.93 -16.46 10.38
N MET A 221 3.06 -15.84 9.58
CA MET A 221 2.59 -14.49 9.82
C MET A 221 1.75 -14.40 11.11
N LEU A 222 0.93 -15.40 11.39
CA LEU A 222 0.13 -15.48 12.62
C LEU A 222 1.04 -15.52 13.86
N CYS A 223 2.12 -16.30 13.83
CA CYS A 223 3.13 -16.31 14.90
C CYS A 223 3.76 -14.93 15.13
N LEU A 224 4.05 -14.17 14.06
CA LEU A 224 4.54 -12.79 14.18
C LEU A 224 3.48 -11.86 14.80
N VAL A 225 2.22 -11.97 14.38
CA VAL A 225 1.10 -11.20 14.92
C VAL A 225 0.92 -11.46 16.42
N ASP A 226 0.94 -12.72 16.85
CA ASP A 226 0.81 -13.11 18.26
C ASP A 226 1.96 -12.58 19.11
N LYS A 227 3.18 -12.60 18.58
CA LYS A 227 4.34 -12.02 19.24
C LYS A 227 4.18 -10.50 19.40
N SER A 228 3.77 -9.79 18.34
CA SER A 228 3.56 -8.34 18.39
C SER A 228 2.40 -7.94 19.30
N LEU A 229 1.36 -8.75 19.43
CA LEU A 229 0.29 -8.53 20.43
C LEU A 229 0.84 -8.53 21.86
N LYS A 230 1.68 -9.52 22.18
CA LYS A 230 2.33 -9.61 23.50
C LYS A 230 3.26 -8.42 23.76
N GLU A 231 4.05 -8.02 22.76
CA GLU A 231 4.92 -6.84 22.85
C GLU A 231 4.13 -5.54 23.04
N LEU A 232 2.98 -5.41 22.36
CA LEU A 232 2.07 -4.28 22.51
C LEU A 232 1.48 -4.25 23.93
N ASP A 233 1.05 -5.40 24.47
CA ASP A 233 0.52 -5.50 25.84
C ASP A 233 1.52 -5.07 26.90
N ILE A 234 2.78 -5.47 26.74
CA ILE A 234 3.87 -5.05 27.63
C ILE A 234 4.01 -3.53 27.58
N TRP A 235 4.06 -2.95 26.37
CA TRP A 235 4.16 -1.51 26.18
C TRP A 235 2.96 -0.73 26.77
N VAL A 236 1.74 -1.26 26.66
CA VAL A 236 0.53 -0.66 27.28
C VAL A 236 0.67 -0.60 28.80
N LYS A 237 1.18 -1.67 29.43
CA LYS A 237 1.40 -1.73 30.89
C LYS A 237 2.45 -0.72 31.34
N GLU A 238 3.57 -0.61 30.60
CA GLU A 238 4.62 0.38 30.88
C GLU A 238 4.12 1.83 30.82
N LEU A 239 3.19 2.12 29.90
CA LEU A 239 2.54 3.44 29.79
C LEU A 239 1.48 3.70 30.87
N GLY A 240 1.17 2.71 31.71
CA GLY A 240 0.09 2.78 32.68
C GLY A 240 -1.28 2.98 32.05
N LEU A 241 -1.49 2.46 30.83
CA LEU A 241 -2.75 2.57 30.09
C LEU A 241 -3.67 1.36 30.30
N SER A 242 -3.30 0.41 31.17
CA SER A 242 -4.11 -0.76 31.49
C SER A 242 -5.36 -0.36 32.28
N GLY A 243 -6.53 -0.29 31.63
CA GLY A 243 -7.79 -0.04 32.36
C GLY A 243 -9.07 0.31 31.57
N THR A 244 -9.08 0.39 30.23
CA THR A 244 -10.24 0.98 29.51
C THR A 244 -11.11 0.02 28.69
N ASP A 245 -10.91 -1.30 28.74
CA ASP A 245 -11.75 -2.28 28.01
C ASP A 245 -12.75 -3.05 28.92
N ARG A 246 -13.35 -2.37 29.91
CA ARG A 246 -14.60 -2.84 30.55
C ARG A 246 -15.67 -1.76 30.45
N GLY A 247 -16.38 -1.77 29.34
CA GLY A 247 -17.56 -0.95 29.07
C GLY A 247 -18.28 -1.49 27.86
#